data_AF-A0A1M5NEX0-F1
#
_entry.id   AF-A0A1M5NEX0-F1
#
_cell.length_a   1.000
_cell.length_b   1.000
_cell.length_c   1.000
_cell.angle_alpha   90.00
_cell.angle_beta   90.00
_cell.angle_gamma   90.00
#
_symmetry.space_group_name_H-M   'P 1'
#
loop_
_entity.id
_entity.type
_entity.pdbx_description
1 polymer ?
#
loop_
_entity_poly.entity_id
_entity_poly.type
_entity_poly.pdbx_seq_one_letter_code
_entity_poly.pdbx_strand_id
1 'polypeptide(L)' 'MANLSKRRPWAVEIQPPDLDRWYVMQAYRDEDEAEAGAALMRKRSPKATFRVRKVIV' A
#
# COMPACT_ATOMS: atom_id res chain seq x y z
N MET A 1 -15.51 -1.79 21.35
CA MET A 1 -15.47 -1.86 19.87
C MET A 1 -14.05 -1.51 19.41
N ALA A 2 -13.31 -2.46 18.84
CA ALA A 2 -11.95 -2.20 18.35
C ALA A 2 -12.03 -1.55 16.95
N ASN A 3 -11.69 -0.27 16.88
CA ASN A 3 -11.66 0.49 15.63
C ASN A 3 -10.52 -0.03 14.74
N LEU A 4 -10.85 -0.84 13.73
CA LEU A 4 -9.89 -1.50 12.82
C LEU A 4 -8.98 -0.49 12.09
N SER A 5 -9.43 0.75 11.93
CA SER A 5 -8.69 1.86 11.31
C SER A 5 -7.52 2.37 12.17
N LYS A 6 -7.53 2.15 13.49
CA LYS A 6 -6.42 2.59 14.37
C LYS A 6 -5.22 1.65 14.40
N ARG A 7 -5.29 0.47 13.76
CA ARG A 7 -4.28 -0.60 13.90
C ARG A 7 -3.39 -0.81 12.69
N ARG A 8 -3.65 -0.14 11.56
CA ARG A 8 -2.92 -0.34 10.30
C ARG A 8 -2.54 0.99 9.66
N PRO A 9 -1.51 1.67 10.22
CA PRO A 9 -1.12 2.99 9.77
C PRO A 9 -0.36 2.97 8.45
N TRP A 10 -0.08 1.81 7.85
CA TRP A 10 0.69 1.70 6.62
C TRP A 10 -0.15 1.12 5.50
N ALA A 11 -0.03 1.66 4.29
CA ALA A 11 -0.70 1.13 3.12
C ALA A 11 0.23 1.09 1.91
N VAL A 12 0.06 0.03 1.12
CA VAL A 12 0.65 -0.05 -0.22
C VAL A 12 -0.35 0.56 -1.19
N GLU A 13 0.10 1.60 -1.87
CA GLU A 13 -0.64 2.25 -2.95
C GLU A 13 -0.06 1.85 -4.30
N ILE A 14 -0.94 1.69 -5.29
CA ILE A 14 -0.59 1.46 -6.69
C ILE A 14 -1.04 2.66 -7.54
N GLN A 15 -0.19 3.06 -8.47
CA GLN A 15 -0.54 3.93 -9.59
C GLN A 15 -0.43 3.10 -10.88
N PRO A 16 -1.56 2.74 -11.51
CA PRO A 16 -1.56 2.16 -12.83
C PRO A 16 -0.96 3.14 -13.85
N PRO A 17 -0.25 2.67 -14.88
CA PRO A 17 0.43 3.54 -15.85
C PRO A 17 -0.54 4.40 -16.67
N ASP A 18 -1.78 3.94 -16.83
CA ASP A 18 -2.81 4.60 -17.64
C ASP A 18 -3.69 5.56 -16.82
N LEU A 19 -3.47 5.65 -15.50
CA LEU A 19 -4.29 6.44 -14.58
C LEU A 19 -3.43 7.34 -13.69
N ASP A 20 -3.72 8.64 -13.69
CA ASP A 20 -3.08 9.60 -12.78
C ASP A 20 -3.69 9.57 -11.36
N ARG A 21 -4.02 8.38 -10.86
CA ARG A 21 -4.65 8.20 -9.55
C ARG A 21 -4.00 7.06 -8.79
N TRP A 22 -3.80 7.30 -7.51
CA TRP A 22 -3.32 6.31 -6.56
C TRP A 22 -4.48 5.57 -5.91
N TYR A 23 -4.35 4.26 -5.81
CA TYR A 23 -5.32 3.37 -5.18
C TYR A 23 -4.67 2.61 -4.03
N VAL A 24 -5.34 2.53 -2.89
CA VAL A 24 -4.91 1.69 -1.76
C VAL A 24 -5.20 0.23 -2.09
N MET A 25 -4.15 -0.59 -2.16
CA MET A 25 -4.26 -2.03 -2.41
C MET A 25 -4.43 -2.82 -1.12
N GLN A 26 -3.57 -2.54 -0.13
CA GLN A 26 -3.55 -3.27 1.12
C GLN A 26 -3.01 -2.39 2.24
N ALA A 27 -3.60 -2.52 3.43
CA ALA A 27 -3.15 -1.85 4.65
C ALA A 27 -2.51 -2.86 5.60
N TYR A 28 -1.41 -2.44 6.21
CA TYR A 28 -0.51 -3.20 7.08
C TYR A 28 -0.35 -2.51 8.42
N ARG A 29 -0.01 -3.32 9.42
CA ARG A 29 0.26 -2.83 10.78
C ARG A 29 1.63 -2.19 10.88
N ASP A 30 2.61 -2.79 10.21
CA ASP A 30 4.02 -2.42 10.28
C ASP A 30 4.52 -1.96 8.92
N GLU A 31 5.52 -1.08 8.93
CA GLU A 31 6.09 -0.49 7.70
C GLU A 31 6.81 -1.57 6.88
N ASP A 32 7.58 -2.43 7.56
CA ASP A 32 8.35 -3.50 6.93
C ASP A 32 7.45 -4.50 6.18
N GLU A 33 6.28 -4.84 6.74
CA GLU A 33 5.30 -5.70 6.08
C GLU A 33 4.73 -5.02 4.82
N ALA A 34 4.49 -3.72 4.89
CA ALA A 34 4.03 -2.94 3.74
C ALA A 34 5.09 -2.87 2.64
N GLU A 35 6.36 -2.70 3.00
CA GLU A 35 7.47 -2.70 2.05
C GLU A 35 7.65 -4.07 1.38
N ALA A 36 7.60 -5.15 2.16
CA ALA A 36 7.66 -6.52 1.64
C ALA A 36 6.49 -6.79 0.66
N GLY A 37 5.29 -6.35 1.02
CA GLY A 37 4.10 -6.41 0.17
C GLY A 37 4.29 -5.63 -1.13
N ALA A 38 4.76 -4.38 -1.06
CA ALA A 38 5.04 -3.55 -2.24
C ALA A 38 6.11 -4.19 -3.14
N ALA A 39 7.18 -4.76 -2.57
CA ALA A 39 8.22 -5.44 -3.32
C ALA A 39 7.69 -6.67 -4.07
N LEU A 40 6.82 -7.47 -3.45
CA LEU A 40 6.16 -8.60 -4.09
C LEU A 40 5.25 -8.14 -5.25
N MET A 41 4.48 -7.06 -5.04
CA MET A 41 3.59 -6.53 -6.06
C MET A 41 4.36 -5.91 -7.24
N ARG A 42 5.45 -5.20 -7.00
CA ARG A 42 6.37 -4.68 -8.04
C ARG A 42 6.88 -5.79 -8.95
N LYS A 43 7.23 -6.95 -8.39
CA LYS A 43 7.67 -8.12 -9.17
C LYS A 43 6.56 -8.68 -10.07
N ARG A 44 5.31 -8.66 -9.60
CA ARG A 44 4.14 -9.16 -10.36
C ARG A 44 3.64 -8.19 -11.43
N SER A 45 3.82 -6.89 -11.21
CA SER A 45 3.30 -5.84 -12.09
C SER A 45 4.37 -4.76 -12.35
N PRO A 46 5.40 -5.06 -13.17
CA PRO A 46 6.54 -4.15 -13.37
C PRO A 46 6.16 -2.84 -14.08
N LYS A 47 4.99 -2.79 -14.73
CA LYS A 47 4.48 -1.59 -15.41
C LYS A 47 3.75 -0.62 -14.47
N ALA A 48 3.40 -1.04 -13.26
CA ALA A 48 2.69 -0.19 -12.31
C ALA A 48 3.68 0.36 -11.27
N THR A 49 3.44 1.60 -10.83
CA THR A 49 4.24 2.22 -9.79
C THR A 49 3.62 1.90 -8.43
N PHE A 50 4.44 1.48 -7.47
CA PHE A 50 4.00 1.17 -6.12
C PHE A 50 4.72 2.03 -5.10
N ARG A 51 4.02 2.48 -4.06
CA ARG A 51 4.62 3.17 -2.92
C ARG A 51 3.99 2.70 -1.61
N VAL A 52 4.77 2.78 -0.54
CA VAL A 52 4.27 2.61 0.83
C VAL A 52 3.98 4.00 1.37
N ARG A 53 2.82 4.16 2.01
CA ARG A 53 2.42 5.42 2.62
C ARG A 53 1.85 5.17 4.01
N LYS A 54 2.22 6.04 4.95
CA LYS A 54 1.55 6.11 6.25
C LYS A 54 0.17 6.76 6.08
N VAL A 55 -0.89 6.00 6.34
CA VAL A 55 -2.27 6.48 6.38
C VAL A 55 -2.57 6.86 7.84
N ILE A 56 -2.57 8.16 8.11
CA ILE A 56 -3.03 8.69 9.39
C ILE A 56 -4.54 8.85 9.27
N VAL A 57 -5.29 8.02 10.00
CA VAL A 57 -6.76 8.09 10.13
C VAL A 57 -7.15 8.70 11.47
#